data_AF-A0A2D9C9I5-F1
#
_entry.id   AF-A0A2D9C9I5-F1
#
_cell.length_a   1.000
_cell.length_b   1.000
_cell.length_c   1.000
_cell.angle_alpha   90.00
_cell.angle_beta   90.00
_cell.angle_gamma   90.00
#
_symmetry.space_group_name_H-M   'P 1'
#
loop_
_entity.id
_entity.type
_entity.pdbx_description
1 polymer ?
#
loop_
_entity_poly.entity_id
_entity_poly.type
_entity_poly.pdbx_seq_one_letter_code
_entity_poly.pdbx_strand_id
1 'polypeptide(L)'
;MINLERRFRLAFYVDQSFGEENSMYDRDVNLIIDHCQRKASVLPVVTFTLCTIQAGLSTCGDQISDVNLHGADSRFMWGKKGDGYAYAAEHDAYLWGKVNRIKDTLGTDSIAACVEAILLFMKVPNLGMVKAAFCAQMFGFNVACIDSHNVKRLGLPASAVKTPPAKMKPATVRKKVAAYVALTQDTGGSRYWWDSWCEYVAGNRANKRLVTADAVSIYHVACVENVSTY
;
A
#
# COMPACT_ATOMS: atom_id res chain seq x y z
N MET A 1 43.42 -9.22 -4.03
CA MET A 1 42.79 -9.13 -5.36
C MET A 1 42.00 -10.41 -5.62
N ILE A 2 40.96 -10.64 -4.79
CA ILE A 2 40.12 -11.84 -4.82
C ILE A 2 38.69 -11.37 -4.56
N ASN A 3 37.77 -11.79 -5.43
CA ASN A 3 36.31 -11.76 -5.29
C ASN A 3 35.57 -10.42 -5.31
N LEU A 4 35.59 -9.73 -6.47
CA LEU A 4 34.48 -8.84 -6.86
C LEU A 4 33.46 -9.52 -7.80
N GLU A 5 33.80 -10.68 -8.40
CA GLU A 5 32.97 -11.32 -9.44
C GLU A 5 31.90 -12.29 -8.92
N ARG A 6 31.85 -12.58 -7.61
CA ARG A 6 30.82 -13.48 -7.03
C ARG A 6 29.53 -12.79 -6.59
N ARG A 7 29.41 -11.47 -6.74
CA ARG A 7 28.17 -10.72 -6.36
C ARG A 7 27.27 -10.33 -7.53
N PHE A 8 27.63 -10.65 -8.77
CA PHE A 8 26.84 -10.33 -9.96
C PHE A 8 26.21 -11.56 -10.65
N ARG A 9 26.29 -12.74 -10.03
CA ARG A 9 25.76 -14.02 -10.57
C ARG A 9 24.49 -14.51 -9.86
N LEU A 10 23.64 -13.58 -9.43
CA LEU A 10 22.24 -13.85 -9.03
C LEU A 10 21.22 -13.13 -9.92
N ALA A 11 21.66 -12.71 -11.11
CA ALA A 11 20.81 -12.38 -12.24
C ALA A 11 21.08 -13.44 -13.32
N PHE A 12 20.04 -13.88 -14.02
CA PHE A 12 19.99 -14.99 -15.00
C PHE A 12 19.72 -16.38 -14.41
N TYR A 13 18.44 -16.74 -14.26
CA TYR A 13 17.73 -17.61 -15.24
C TYR A 13 16.31 -17.91 -14.72
N VAL A 14 15.29 -17.18 -15.20
CA VAL A 14 13.92 -17.70 -15.28
C VAL A 14 13.37 -17.21 -16.61
N ASP A 15 13.73 -17.91 -17.68
CA ASP A 15 12.85 -18.04 -18.83
C ASP A 15 12.11 -19.36 -18.64
N GLN A 16 10.84 -19.24 -18.24
CA GLN A 16 9.87 -20.33 -18.32
C GLN A 16 8.53 -19.72 -18.68
N SER A 17 8.26 -19.65 -19.98
CA SER A 17 6.91 -19.65 -20.53
C SER A 17 6.20 -20.96 -20.14
N PHE A 18 5.66 -20.99 -18.93
CA PHE A 18 4.58 -21.87 -18.47
C PHE A 18 3.51 -20.92 -17.96
N GLY A 19 2.25 -21.09 -18.41
CA GLY A 19 1.18 -20.10 -18.27
C GLY A 19 1.21 -19.35 -16.95
N GLU A 20 1.37 -18.01 -17.02
CA GLU A 20 1.63 -17.14 -15.87
C GLU A 20 0.71 -17.52 -14.70
N GLU A 21 1.29 -18.15 -13.69
CA GLU A 21 0.64 -18.27 -12.40
C GLU A 21 0.41 -16.83 -11.93
N ASN A 22 -0.84 -16.38 -11.94
CA ASN A 22 -1.21 -15.02 -11.59
C ASN A 22 -0.64 -14.73 -10.20
N SER A 23 0.29 -13.78 -10.08
CA SER A 23 0.98 -13.51 -8.81
C SER A 23 -0.03 -13.18 -7.69
N MET A 24 0.36 -13.35 -6.43
CA MET A 24 -0.52 -12.98 -5.31
C MET A 24 -0.96 -11.52 -5.43
N TYR A 25 -0.03 -10.62 -5.78
CA TYR A 25 -0.35 -9.24 -6.11
C TYR A 25 -1.44 -9.13 -7.19
N ASP A 26 -1.23 -9.74 -8.36
CA ASP A 26 -2.15 -9.58 -9.48
C ASP A 26 -3.52 -10.15 -9.17
N ARG A 27 -3.60 -11.27 -8.45
CA ARG A 27 -4.87 -11.84 -8.02
C ARG A 27 -5.57 -10.96 -7.00
N ASP A 28 -4.89 -10.65 -5.90
CA ASP A 28 -5.53 -10.11 -4.71
C ASP A 28 -5.74 -8.59 -4.79
N VAL A 29 -4.84 -7.85 -5.43
CA VAL A 29 -5.06 -6.42 -5.68
C VAL A 29 -6.17 -6.19 -6.68
N ASN A 30 -6.34 -7.04 -7.69
CA ASN A 30 -7.49 -6.93 -8.60
C ASN A 30 -8.81 -7.20 -7.86
N LEU A 31 -8.87 -8.15 -6.92
CA LEU A 31 -10.06 -8.34 -6.08
C LEU A 31 -10.39 -7.09 -5.25
N ILE A 32 -9.37 -6.42 -4.70
CA ILE A 32 -9.54 -5.16 -3.97
C ILE A 32 -10.06 -4.05 -4.90
N ILE A 33 -9.49 -3.93 -6.10
CA ILE A 33 -9.91 -2.94 -7.11
C ILE A 33 -11.37 -3.18 -7.50
N ASP A 34 -11.75 -4.41 -7.81
CA ASP A 34 -13.12 -4.79 -8.19
C ASP A 34 -14.11 -4.49 -7.06
N HIS A 35 -13.73 -4.74 -5.81
CA HIS A 35 -14.53 -4.39 -4.65
C HIS A 35 -14.77 -2.87 -4.57
N CYS A 36 -13.71 -2.07 -4.69
CA CYS A 36 -13.81 -0.61 -4.67
C CYS A 36 -14.59 -0.05 -5.86
N GLN A 37 -14.47 -0.66 -7.04
CA GLN A 37 -15.24 -0.28 -8.23
C GLN A 37 -16.74 -0.51 -8.04
N ARG A 38 -17.14 -1.68 -7.52
CA ARG A 38 -18.55 -1.97 -7.22
C ARG A 38 -19.16 -0.99 -6.22
N LYS A 39 -18.36 -0.52 -5.25
CA LYS A 39 -18.78 0.47 -4.26
C LYS A 39 -18.63 1.92 -4.71
N ALA A 40 -17.91 2.17 -5.81
CA ALA A 40 -17.47 3.49 -6.22
C ALA A 40 -16.82 4.31 -5.08
N SER A 41 -15.93 3.66 -4.31
CA SER A 41 -15.46 4.18 -3.01
C SER A 41 -13.97 3.90 -2.77
N VAL A 42 -13.27 4.86 -2.17
CA VAL A 42 -11.91 4.67 -1.64
C VAL A 42 -11.90 4.27 -0.16
N LEU A 43 -13.01 4.45 0.55
CA LEU A 43 -13.12 4.24 1.99
C LEU A 43 -12.68 2.85 2.45
N PRO A 44 -12.97 1.73 1.74
CA PRO A 44 -12.48 0.40 2.12
C PRO A 44 -10.94 0.32 2.25
N VAL A 45 -10.23 0.80 1.23
CA VAL A 45 -8.76 0.80 1.18
C VAL A 45 -8.17 1.75 2.23
N VAL A 46 -8.76 2.94 2.39
CA VAL A 46 -8.28 3.92 3.37
C VAL A 46 -8.49 3.42 4.80
N THR A 47 -9.65 2.85 5.11
CA THR A 47 -9.97 2.30 6.43
C THR A 47 -9.03 1.17 6.80
N PHE A 48 -8.85 0.20 5.90
CA PHE A 48 -7.89 -0.87 6.10
C PHE A 48 -6.47 -0.32 6.34
N THR A 49 -6.03 0.64 5.52
CA THR A 49 -4.73 1.29 5.69
C THR A 49 -4.57 1.93 7.08
N LEU A 50 -5.60 2.60 7.61
CA LEU A 50 -5.59 3.19 8.96
C LEU A 50 -5.51 2.12 10.07
N CYS A 51 -6.16 0.97 9.88
CA CYS A 51 -6.09 -0.18 10.80
C CYS A 51 -4.70 -0.83 10.82
N THR A 52 -3.93 -0.80 9.72
CA THR A 52 -2.55 -1.35 9.70
C THR A 52 -1.53 -0.50 10.46
N ILE A 53 -1.86 0.75 10.78
CA ILE A 53 -0.91 1.67 11.41
C ILE A 53 -0.56 1.19 12.82
N GLN A 54 0.69 0.77 13.00
CA GLN A 54 1.23 0.25 14.27
C GLN A 54 0.44 -0.94 14.83
N ALA A 55 -0.09 -1.78 13.93
CA ALA A 55 -0.78 -3.00 14.28
C ALA A 55 -0.23 -4.20 13.50
N GLY A 56 -0.36 -5.41 14.07
CA GLY A 56 -0.13 -6.63 13.31
C GLY A 56 -1.27 -6.87 12.33
N LEU A 57 -0.95 -7.28 11.10
CA LEU A 57 -1.94 -7.48 10.04
C LEU A 57 -3.07 -8.39 10.53
N SER A 58 -2.77 -9.51 11.20
CA SER A 58 -3.80 -10.46 11.66
C SER A 58 -4.81 -9.90 12.68
N THR A 59 -4.63 -8.67 13.14
CA THR A 59 -5.58 -7.99 14.04
C THR A 59 -6.53 -7.05 13.29
N CYS A 60 -6.25 -6.73 12.02
CA CYS A 60 -6.99 -5.71 11.28
C CYS A 60 -8.46 -6.08 11.04
N GLY A 61 -8.81 -7.36 10.92
CA GLY A 61 -10.22 -7.79 10.79
C GLY A 61 -11.08 -7.39 12.00
N ASP A 62 -10.59 -7.64 13.22
CA ASP A 62 -11.28 -7.24 14.46
C ASP A 62 -11.36 -5.72 14.59
N GLN A 63 -10.30 -5.02 14.18
CA GLN A 63 -10.31 -3.55 14.16
C GLN A 63 -11.36 -3.01 13.19
N ILE A 64 -11.47 -3.58 12.00
CA ILE A 64 -12.44 -3.16 10.98
C ILE A 64 -13.86 -3.42 11.46
N SER A 65 -14.10 -4.53 12.15
CA SER A 65 -15.43 -4.82 12.74
C SER A 65 -15.85 -3.75 13.75
N ASP A 66 -14.93 -3.28 14.60
CA ASP A 66 -15.17 -2.19 15.56
C ASP A 66 -15.35 -0.83 14.86
N VAL A 67 -14.57 -0.57 13.80
CA VAL A 67 -14.71 0.64 12.95
C VAL A 67 -16.05 0.65 12.21
N ASN A 68 -16.54 -0.49 11.73
CA ASN A 68 -17.85 -0.54 11.09
C ASN A 68 -18.96 -0.12 12.05
N LEU A 69 -18.83 -0.45 13.35
CA LEU A 69 -19.82 -0.11 14.36
C LEU A 69 -19.74 1.35 14.83
N HIS A 70 -18.54 1.91 14.90
CA HIS A 70 -18.30 3.18 15.57
C HIS A 70 -17.72 4.28 14.66
N GLY A 71 -17.37 3.97 13.42
CA GLY A 71 -16.74 4.88 12.47
C GLY A 71 -15.47 5.51 13.06
N ALA A 72 -15.41 6.85 13.01
CA ALA A 72 -14.30 7.63 13.54
C ALA A 72 -14.12 7.50 15.07
N ASP A 73 -15.19 7.14 15.79
CA ASP A 73 -15.19 7.00 17.25
C ASP A 73 -14.72 5.60 17.72
N SER A 74 -14.36 4.72 16.79
CA SER A 74 -13.77 3.42 17.12
C SER A 74 -12.53 3.59 18.01
N ARG A 75 -12.37 2.69 18.99
CA ARG A 75 -11.18 2.65 19.85
C ARG A 75 -9.88 2.41 19.05
N PHE A 76 -9.97 1.88 17.84
CA PHE A 76 -8.84 1.66 16.95
C PHE A 76 -8.53 2.86 16.04
N MET A 77 -9.42 3.85 16.00
CA MET A 77 -9.26 5.13 15.31
C MET A 77 -8.66 6.22 16.21
N TRP A 78 -7.79 5.82 17.15
CA TRP A 78 -7.08 6.71 18.06
C TRP A 78 -6.13 7.71 17.36
N GLY A 79 -5.77 8.78 18.06
CA GLY A 79 -4.86 9.81 17.57
C GLY A 79 -5.42 10.53 16.34
N LYS A 80 -4.67 10.53 15.23
CA LYS A 80 -5.12 11.13 13.95
C LYS A 80 -5.83 10.15 13.02
N LYS A 81 -6.03 8.89 13.44
CA LYS A 81 -6.72 7.90 12.59
C LYS A 81 -8.20 8.25 12.42
N GLY A 82 -8.89 8.67 13.49
CA GLY A 82 -10.27 9.14 13.42
C GLY A 82 -10.46 10.30 12.46
N ASP A 83 -9.61 11.34 12.55
CA ASP A 83 -9.59 12.44 11.57
C ASP A 83 -9.39 11.94 10.13
N GLY A 84 -8.53 10.93 9.95
CA GLY A 84 -8.27 10.31 8.65
C GLY A 84 -9.49 9.59 8.08
N TYR A 85 -10.16 8.80 8.93
CA TYR A 85 -11.39 8.11 8.57
C TYR A 85 -12.51 9.10 8.25
N ALA A 86 -12.74 10.08 9.11
CA ALA A 86 -13.77 11.10 8.92
C ALA A 86 -13.56 11.88 7.61
N TYR A 87 -12.33 12.33 7.34
CA TYR A 87 -11.99 13.01 6.09
C TYR A 87 -12.24 12.13 4.87
N ALA A 88 -11.84 10.85 4.93
CA ALA A 88 -12.01 9.93 3.81
C ALA A 88 -13.48 9.62 3.55
N ALA A 89 -14.29 9.45 4.60
CA ALA A 89 -15.73 9.24 4.48
C ALA A 89 -16.44 10.49 3.93
N GLU A 90 -16.12 11.68 4.44
CA GLU A 90 -16.70 12.95 3.98
C GLU A 90 -16.34 13.27 2.52
N HIS A 91 -15.14 12.89 2.07
CA HIS A 91 -14.64 13.20 0.73
C HIS A 91 -14.53 11.99 -0.19
N ASP A 92 -15.23 10.90 0.11
CA ASP A 92 -15.07 9.62 -0.60
C ASP A 92 -15.29 9.75 -2.10
N ALA A 93 -16.42 10.36 -2.51
CA ALA A 93 -16.74 10.59 -3.92
C ALA A 93 -15.70 11.48 -4.63
N TYR A 94 -15.16 12.49 -3.95
CA TYR A 94 -14.10 13.34 -4.50
C TYR A 94 -12.80 12.55 -4.71
N LEU A 95 -12.37 11.80 -3.70
CA LEU A 95 -11.16 10.99 -3.76
C LEU A 95 -11.29 9.90 -4.83
N TRP A 96 -12.45 9.23 -4.89
CA TRP A 96 -12.77 8.24 -5.92
C TRP A 96 -12.73 8.82 -7.34
N GLY A 97 -13.39 9.95 -7.56
CA GLY A 97 -13.36 10.62 -8.87
C GLY A 97 -11.95 11.06 -9.27
N LYS A 98 -11.14 11.53 -8.32
CA LYS A 98 -9.75 11.95 -8.58
C LYS A 98 -8.83 10.78 -8.87
N VAL A 99 -8.90 9.69 -8.12
CA VAL A 99 -8.02 8.53 -8.35
C VAL A 99 -8.31 7.88 -9.71
N ASN A 100 -9.58 7.74 -10.10
CA ASN A 100 -9.93 7.20 -11.41
C ASN A 100 -9.54 8.15 -12.55
N ARG A 101 -9.73 9.47 -12.39
CA ARG A 101 -9.20 10.43 -13.38
C ARG A 101 -7.69 10.30 -13.57
N ILE A 102 -6.93 10.04 -12.51
CA ILE A 102 -5.48 9.81 -12.64
C ILE A 102 -5.23 8.54 -13.46
N LYS A 103 -5.94 7.44 -13.18
CA LYS A 103 -5.83 6.20 -13.97
C LYS A 103 -6.14 6.43 -15.45
N ASP A 104 -7.25 7.11 -15.74
CA ASP A 104 -7.71 7.35 -17.11
C ASP A 104 -6.78 8.25 -17.92
N THR A 105 -6.10 9.20 -17.25
CA THR A 105 -5.29 10.22 -17.94
C THR A 105 -3.79 9.93 -17.94
N LEU A 106 -3.28 9.22 -16.95
CA LEU A 106 -1.84 8.97 -16.76
C LEU A 106 -1.48 7.47 -16.68
N GLY A 107 -2.47 6.58 -16.69
CA GLY A 107 -2.29 5.15 -16.42
C GLY A 107 -1.99 4.86 -14.95
N THR A 108 -1.47 3.67 -14.68
CA THR A 108 -1.09 3.23 -13.32
C THR A 108 0.41 2.98 -13.16
N ASP A 109 1.15 2.82 -14.26
CA ASP A 109 2.58 2.44 -14.20
C ASP A 109 3.54 3.63 -14.19
N SER A 110 3.14 4.77 -14.77
CA SER A 110 4.05 5.90 -14.90
C SER A 110 4.40 6.51 -13.54
N ILE A 111 5.64 7.03 -13.41
CA ILE A 111 6.05 7.77 -12.20
C ILE A 111 5.08 8.93 -11.93
N ALA A 112 4.65 9.63 -12.98
CA ALA A 112 3.72 10.75 -12.87
C ALA A 112 2.37 10.32 -12.27
N ALA A 113 1.79 9.21 -12.75
CA ALA A 113 0.56 8.64 -12.22
C ALA A 113 0.68 8.30 -10.73
N CYS A 114 1.73 7.56 -10.36
CA CYS A 114 1.98 7.16 -8.98
C CYS A 114 2.18 8.37 -8.06
N VAL A 115 2.90 9.40 -8.52
CA VAL A 115 3.09 10.65 -7.77
C VAL A 115 1.76 11.35 -7.50
N GLU A 116 0.90 11.50 -8.51
CA GLU A 116 -0.42 12.13 -8.31
C GLU A 116 -1.30 11.32 -7.35
N ALA A 117 -1.30 9.99 -7.47
CA ALA A 117 -2.07 9.11 -6.57
C ALA A 117 -1.59 9.24 -5.11
N ILE A 118 -0.28 9.24 -4.88
CA ILE A 118 0.29 9.42 -3.53
C ILE A 118 -0.06 10.80 -2.98
N LEU A 119 0.09 11.86 -3.78
CA LEU A 119 -0.24 13.22 -3.34
C LEU A 119 -1.73 13.41 -3.05
N LEU A 120 -2.60 12.70 -3.77
CA LEU A 120 -4.03 12.65 -3.49
C LEU A 120 -4.29 12.07 -2.10
N PHE A 121 -3.77 10.86 -1.83
CA PHE A 121 -4.00 10.19 -0.53
C PHE A 121 -3.25 10.82 0.63
N MET A 122 -2.14 11.53 0.39
CA MET A 122 -1.44 12.32 1.42
C MET A 122 -2.28 13.46 2.02
N LYS A 123 -3.41 13.83 1.39
CA LYS A 123 -4.35 14.80 1.95
C LYS A 123 -5.16 14.22 3.11
N VAL A 124 -5.34 12.89 3.14
CA VAL A 124 -6.07 12.22 4.22
C VAL A 124 -5.21 12.30 5.49
N PRO A 125 -5.75 12.82 6.60
CA PRO A 125 -5.03 12.87 7.87
C PRO A 125 -4.46 11.51 8.24
N ASN A 126 -3.24 11.53 8.80
CA ASN A 126 -2.47 10.35 9.20
C ASN A 126 -1.95 9.43 8.07
N LEU A 127 -2.26 9.73 6.79
CA LEU A 127 -1.65 9.08 5.63
C LEU A 127 -0.41 9.83 5.14
N GLY A 128 0.73 9.58 5.77
CA GLY A 128 2.02 10.00 5.21
C GLY A 128 2.36 9.28 3.90
N MET A 129 3.47 9.66 3.26
CA MET A 129 3.87 9.19 1.92
C MET A 129 3.82 7.66 1.77
N VAL A 130 4.35 6.92 2.74
CA VAL A 130 4.38 5.44 2.72
C VAL A 130 2.97 4.83 2.75
N LYS A 131 2.05 5.40 3.53
CA LYS A 131 0.67 4.88 3.65
C LYS A 131 -0.21 5.31 2.48
N ALA A 132 0.00 6.53 2.01
CA ALA A 132 -0.61 6.99 0.77
C ALA A 132 -0.17 6.15 -0.44
N ALA A 133 1.10 5.73 -0.49
CA ALA A 133 1.59 4.76 -1.46
C ALA A 133 0.95 3.38 -1.31
N PHE A 134 0.66 2.94 -0.08
CA PHE A 134 -0.07 1.69 0.12
C PHE A 134 -1.51 1.75 -0.42
N CYS A 135 -2.21 2.86 -0.17
CA CYS A 135 -3.52 3.09 -0.80
C CYS A 135 -3.41 3.03 -2.34
N ALA A 136 -2.43 3.75 -2.91
CA ALA A 136 -2.21 3.76 -4.36
C ALA A 136 -1.89 2.35 -4.91
N GLN A 137 -1.07 1.56 -4.21
CA GLN A 137 -0.77 0.17 -4.56
C GLN A 137 -2.03 -0.67 -4.66
N MET A 138 -2.93 -0.58 -3.67
CA MET A 138 -4.21 -1.29 -3.67
C MET A 138 -5.21 -0.77 -4.71
N PHE A 139 -4.95 0.39 -5.33
CA PHE A 139 -5.66 0.86 -6.53
C PHE A 139 -4.94 0.48 -7.84
N GLY A 140 -3.89 -0.34 -7.79
CA GLY A 140 -3.18 -0.85 -8.96
C GLY A 140 -2.05 0.03 -9.47
N PHE A 141 -1.72 1.15 -8.81
CA PHE A 141 -0.56 1.96 -9.18
C PHE A 141 0.74 1.19 -8.91
N ASN A 142 1.72 1.33 -9.80
CA ASN A 142 3.03 0.68 -9.67
C ASN A 142 3.92 1.39 -8.64
N VAL A 143 3.49 1.33 -7.38
CA VAL A 143 4.16 1.81 -6.18
C VAL A 143 3.83 0.89 -5.00
N ALA A 144 4.60 0.93 -3.91
CA ALA A 144 4.39 0.06 -2.75
C ALA A 144 4.55 0.80 -1.42
N CYS A 145 4.10 0.14 -0.35
CA CYS A 145 4.38 0.53 1.03
C CYS A 145 5.78 0.08 1.48
N ILE A 146 6.76 0.98 1.47
CA ILE A 146 8.11 0.70 2.00
C ILE A 146 8.10 0.97 3.51
N ASP A 147 7.50 0.06 4.26
CA ASP A 147 7.40 0.10 5.72
C ASP A 147 8.77 -0.05 6.44
N SER A 148 8.76 -0.02 7.77
CA SER A 148 9.97 -0.18 8.58
C SER A 148 10.64 -1.55 8.42
N HIS A 149 9.87 -2.60 8.10
CA HIS A 149 10.43 -3.93 7.85
C HIS A 149 11.19 -3.95 6.53
N ASN A 150 10.63 -3.34 5.49
CA ASN A 150 11.26 -3.12 4.19
C ASN A 150 12.55 -2.31 4.31
N VAL A 151 12.50 -1.18 5.04
CA VAL A 151 13.69 -0.34 5.30
C VAL A 151 14.79 -1.16 5.98
N LYS A 152 14.44 -1.94 7.01
CA LYS A 152 15.42 -2.75 7.76
C LYS A 152 15.99 -3.89 6.92
N ARG A 153 15.12 -4.66 6.25
CA ARG A 153 15.54 -5.88 5.52
C ARG A 153 16.39 -5.56 4.28
N LEU A 154 16.17 -4.41 3.65
CA LEU A 154 16.88 -3.98 2.44
C LEU A 154 18.00 -2.97 2.71
N GLY A 155 18.24 -2.61 3.97
CA GLY A 155 19.31 -1.68 4.35
C GLY A 155 19.12 -0.26 3.80
N LEU A 156 17.88 0.17 3.58
CA LEU A 156 17.57 1.50 3.08
C LEU A 156 17.75 2.56 4.18
N PRO A 157 18.22 3.77 3.87
CA PRO A 157 18.24 4.85 4.84
C PRO A 157 16.81 5.32 5.12
N ALA A 158 16.44 5.49 6.39
CA ALA A 158 15.10 5.94 6.79
C ALA A 158 14.67 7.27 6.13
N SER A 159 15.63 8.11 5.75
CA SER A 159 15.39 9.37 5.03
C SER A 159 14.76 9.17 3.64
N ALA A 160 14.97 8.02 2.99
CA ALA A 160 14.44 7.68 1.68
C ALA A 160 12.91 7.57 1.70
N VAL A 161 12.34 7.07 2.80
CA VAL A 161 10.88 6.84 2.93
C VAL A 161 10.19 7.85 3.85
N LYS A 162 10.94 8.75 4.50
CA LYS A 162 10.38 9.74 5.42
C LYS A 162 9.43 10.69 4.71
N THR A 163 8.19 10.80 5.18
CA THR A 163 7.20 11.75 4.66
C THR A 163 7.76 13.18 4.60
N PRO A 164 7.60 13.90 3.48
CA PRO A 164 7.96 15.32 3.39
C PRO A 164 7.29 16.16 4.49
N PRO A 165 8.00 17.07 5.18
CA PRO A 165 7.39 17.96 6.16
C PRO A 165 6.34 18.88 5.53
N ALA A 166 5.28 19.22 6.26
CA ALA A 166 4.18 20.06 5.76
C ALA A 166 4.62 21.44 5.22
N LYS A 167 5.72 22.01 5.76
CA LYS A 167 6.27 23.31 5.33
C LYS A 167 7.16 23.21 4.07
N MET A 168 7.40 22.02 3.54
CA MET A 168 8.24 21.83 2.36
C MET A 168 7.51 22.36 1.11
N LYS A 169 8.26 23.05 0.23
CA LYS A 169 7.70 23.60 -1.02
C LYS A 169 7.07 22.49 -1.86
N PRO A 170 5.90 22.71 -2.49
CA PRO A 170 5.20 21.67 -3.26
C PRO A 170 6.07 20.99 -4.34
N ALA A 171 6.91 21.75 -5.04
CA ALA A 171 7.84 21.20 -6.03
C ALA A 171 8.87 20.23 -5.41
N THR A 172 9.34 20.51 -4.20
CA THR A 172 10.27 19.64 -3.47
C THR A 172 9.58 18.40 -2.93
N VAL A 173 8.33 18.53 -2.45
CA VAL A 173 7.48 17.39 -2.06
C VAL A 173 7.33 16.44 -3.26
N ARG A 174 6.93 16.97 -4.42
CA ARG A 174 6.78 16.21 -5.67
C ARG A 174 8.05 15.47 -6.07
N LYS A 175 9.21 16.15 -6.08
CA LYS A 175 10.51 15.50 -6.38
C LYS A 175 10.82 14.35 -5.42
N LYS A 176 10.52 14.52 -4.14
CA LYS A 176 10.74 13.49 -3.13
C LYS A 176 9.81 12.29 -3.30
N VAL A 177 8.54 12.51 -3.60
CA VAL A 177 7.59 11.43 -3.92
C VAL A 177 8.00 10.71 -5.20
N ALA A 178 8.47 11.43 -6.23
CA ALA A 178 8.97 10.81 -7.46
C ALA A 178 10.18 9.90 -7.21
N ALA A 179 11.12 10.32 -6.37
CA ALA A 179 12.26 9.49 -5.99
C ALA A 179 11.84 8.23 -5.21
N TYR A 180 10.81 8.33 -4.36
CA TYR A 180 10.23 7.17 -3.67
C TYR A 180 9.57 6.18 -4.65
N VAL A 181 8.85 6.69 -5.65
CA VAL A 181 8.24 5.86 -6.70
C VAL A 181 9.33 5.17 -7.52
N ALA A 182 10.35 5.90 -7.98
CA ALA A 182 11.47 5.33 -8.72
C ALA A 182 12.15 4.19 -7.95
N LEU A 183 12.45 4.40 -6.66
CA LEU A 183 12.98 3.35 -5.78
C LEU A 183 12.09 2.09 -5.78
N THR A 184 10.77 2.26 -5.75
CA THR A 184 9.85 1.14 -5.76
C THR A 184 9.96 0.37 -7.09
N GLN A 185 9.89 1.10 -8.21
CA GLN A 185 9.86 0.53 -9.55
C GLN A 185 11.19 -0.14 -9.91
N ASP A 186 12.32 0.49 -9.57
CA ASP A 186 13.68 -0.03 -9.82
C ASP A 186 13.96 -1.35 -9.07
N THR A 187 13.23 -1.64 -7.99
CA THR A 187 13.39 -2.86 -7.19
C THR A 187 12.50 -4.02 -7.68
N GLY A 188 11.63 -3.79 -8.68
CA GLY A 188 10.70 -4.79 -9.21
C GLY A 188 9.23 -4.41 -9.12
N GLY A 189 8.91 -3.20 -8.65
CA GLY A 189 7.55 -2.66 -8.64
C GLY A 189 6.60 -3.37 -7.67
N SER A 190 5.31 -3.05 -7.77
CA SER A 190 4.30 -3.46 -6.78
C SER A 190 4.24 -4.97 -6.54
N ARG A 191 4.40 -5.79 -7.59
CA ARG A 191 4.41 -7.26 -7.50
C ARG A 191 5.49 -7.76 -6.54
N TYR A 192 6.74 -7.38 -6.81
CA TYR A 192 7.87 -7.75 -5.94
C TYR A 192 7.63 -7.34 -4.50
N TRP A 193 7.19 -6.10 -4.25
CA TRP A 193 7.03 -5.59 -2.90
C TRP A 193 5.87 -6.26 -2.15
N TRP A 194 4.76 -6.55 -2.84
CA TRP A 194 3.62 -7.22 -2.24
C TRP A 194 3.97 -8.68 -1.90
N ASP A 195 4.45 -9.43 -2.89
CA ASP A 195 4.68 -10.87 -2.75
C ASP A 195 5.77 -11.15 -1.72
N SER A 196 6.92 -10.46 -1.84
CA SER A 196 8.03 -10.63 -0.91
C SER A 196 7.72 -10.13 0.50
N TRP A 197 6.81 -9.17 0.68
CA TRP A 197 6.37 -8.76 2.01
C TRP A 197 5.45 -9.81 2.63
N CYS A 198 4.51 -10.34 1.85
CA CYS A 198 3.62 -11.42 2.30
C CYS A 198 4.41 -12.65 2.75
N GLU A 199 5.42 -13.06 1.98
CA GLU A 199 6.37 -14.11 2.36
C GLU A 199 7.11 -13.80 3.66
N TYR A 200 7.63 -12.57 3.78
CA TYR A 200 8.44 -12.17 4.92
C TYR A 200 7.65 -12.14 6.25
N VAL A 201 6.37 -11.78 6.21
CA VAL A 201 5.56 -11.65 7.43
C VAL A 201 4.75 -12.90 7.77
N ALA A 202 4.65 -13.88 6.88
CA ALA A 202 3.93 -15.12 7.11
C ALA A 202 4.46 -15.87 8.34
N GLY A 203 3.54 -16.30 9.22
CA GLY A 203 3.86 -17.07 10.41
C GLY A 203 4.66 -16.33 11.49
N ASN A 204 4.97 -15.05 11.31
CA ASN A 204 5.77 -14.29 12.28
C ASN A 204 4.98 -14.04 13.58
N ARG A 205 5.65 -13.46 14.59
CA ARG A 205 5.05 -13.19 15.92
C ARG A 205 3.73 -12.40 15.85
N ALA A 206 3.60 -11.49 14.89
CA ALA A 206 2.42 -10.64 14.72
C ALA A 206 1.34 -11.29 13.83
N ASN A 207 1.67 -12.32 13.06
CA ASN A 207 0.80 -12.96 12.07
C ASN A 207 0.74 -14.49 12.24
N LYS A 208 0.71 -14.98 13.49
CA LYS A 208 0.74 -16.42 13.81
C LYS A 208 -0.38 -17.23 13.15
N ARG A 209 -1.50 -16.60 12.82
CA ARG A 209 -2.66 -17.23 12.17
C ARG A 209 -2.57 -17.22 10.63
N LEU A 210 -1.67 -16.42 10.06
CA LEU A 210 -1.47 -16.26 8.63
C LEU A 210 -0.13 -16.91 8.27
N VAL A 211 -0.13 -18.24 8.14
CA VAL A 211 1.10 -19.05 8.11
C VAL A 211 1.75 -19.17 6.73
N THR A 212 1.05 -18.80 5.66
CA THR A 212 1.58 -18.76 4.29
C THR A 212 1.51 -17.35 3.73
N ALA A 213 2.34 -17.06 2.72
CA ALA A 213 2.30 -15.79 2.00
C ALA A 213 0.92 -15.56 1.37
N ASP A 214 0.32 -16.62 0.80
CA ASP A 214 -1.02 -16.59 0.22
C ASP A 214 -2.10 -16.21 1.25
N ALA A 215 -2.03 -16.81 2.45
CA ALA A 215 -2.93 -16.47 3.55
C ALA A 215 -2.77 -15.01 4.02
N VAL A 216 -1.53 -14.48 4.00
CA VAL A 216 -1.28 -13.07 4.28
C VAL A 216 -1.89 -12.19 3.19
N SER A 217 -1.65 -12.52 1.92
CA SER A 217 -2.12 -11.75 0.77
C SER A 217 -3.65 -11.67 0.73
N ILE A 218 -4.35 -12.81 0.77
CA ILE A 218 -5.82 -12.87 0.73
C ILE A 218 -6.45 -12.19 1.96
N TYR A 219 -5.74 -12.12 3.09
CA TYR A 219 -6.24 -11.43 4.28
C TYR A 219 -6.31 -9.91 4.09
N HIS A 220 -5.50 -9.31 3.21
CA HIS A 220 -5.69 -7.91 2.81
C HIS A 220 -7.04 -7.73 2.11
N VAL A 221 -7.38 -8.63 1.19
CA VAL A 221 -8.68 -8.63 0.49
C VAL A 221 -9.80 -8.74 1.51
N ALA A 222 -9.76 -9.75 2.37
CA ALA A 222 -10.78 -9.97 3.40
C ALA A 222 -10.95 -8.74 4.32
N CYS A 223 -9.86 -8.07 4.69
CA CYS A 223 -9.96 -6.84 5.48
C CYS A 223 -10.66 -5.72 4.71
N VAL A 224 -10.22 -5.43 3.48
CA VAL A 224 -10.81 -4.38 2.66
C VAL A 224 -12.30 -4.66 2.39
N GLU A 225 -12.65 -5.89 2.02
CA GLU A 225 -14.03 -6.25 1.70
C GLU A 225 -14.99 -6.12 2.88
N ASN A 226 -14.48 -6.35 4.10
CA ASN A 226 -15.25 -6.24 5.33
C ASN A 226 -15.55 -4.80 5.76
N VAL A 227 -14.99 -3.77 5.10
CA VAL A 227 -15.30 -2.37 5.46
C VAL A 227 -16.71 -2.00 4.97
N SER A 228 -17.57 -1.56 5.88
CA SER A 228 -18.90 -1.05 5.55
C SER A 228 -18.81 0.33 4.87
N THR A 229 -19.60 0.53 3.82
CA THR A 229 -19.82 1.84 3.18
C THR A 229 -21.29 2.18 3.35
N TYR A 230 -21.58 3.35 3.93
CA TYR A 230 -22.94 3.83 4.23
C TYR A 230 -23.44 4.77 3.14
#